data_AF-R0G941-F1
#
_entry.id   AF-R0G941-F1
#
_cell.length_a   1.000
_cell.length_b   1.000
_cell.length_c   1.000
_cell.angle_alpha   90.00
_cell.angle_beta   90.00
_cell.angle_gamma   90.00
#
_symmetry.space_group_name_H-M   'P 1'
#
loop_
_entity.id
_entity.type
_entity.pdbx_description
1 polymer ?
#
loop_
_entity_poly.entity_id
_entity_poly.type
_entity_poly.pdbx_seq_one_letter_code
_entity_poly.pdbx_strand_id
1 'polypeptide(L)'
;MDPSSSPSSDNKTVVTSSHLSDMATAGQSSGKYYENLDAEVAGKIQRKVGLIYDETMCKHDTPDGEDHPECPDRIRVIWEKLQLAGVSQRCVVLGSSKAEDKHLQLVHTKDHVNLVKTISTKQKDYRRNKIASQLNSIYLNGGSSEAAYLAAGSVVKVAEKVAEGELDSGFAIVRPPGHHAETDEAMGFCLFNNVAVAASYLLNERPDLGVKKILIVDWDVHHGNGTQKMFWKDPRVLFFSVHRHEYGSFYPSGDDGDYNMVGEGPGEGFNINVPWDQGRCGDADYLAAWDHILIPVAREFNPDIILLSAGFDAAIGDPLGGCRVTPYGYSVMLKKLMEFTHGKIVMALEGGYNLDSIAKSSLACVQVLLEDKIIQGSSEAYPFESTWPVIQAVRKRLCAYWPSLADELSWKLINQKIPNPIILISSSDSETEDDPHGLVYQISKLSIENHQVDTASTSWRADLAKVDIWYASFGSNMWKPRFLCYIQGGQVDGLKKACVGSMDKSPPKEIVWETFPHRLFFGREYTARWGVGGVAFTNPLANLNDQTQMCLYRITLEQFNDVLCQENALNLDSDSAIFDLAALQSAENQISILPEAVSLVCKCCLVGEKRRHSHTYNDLHAFCC
;
A
#
# COMPACT_ATOMS: atom_id res chain seq x y z
N MET A 1 -34.97 -44.65 -23.93
CA MET A 1 -35.91 -45.78 -23.88
C MET A 1 -35.96 -46.24 -22.44
N ASP A 2 -37.02 -45.87 -21.72
CA ASP A 2 -37.46 -46.56 -20.50
C ASP A 2 -38.15 -47.90 -20.88
N PRO A 3 -38.49 -48.85 -19.96
CA PRO A 3 -38.86 -48.62 -18.55
C PRO A 3 -38.50 -49.74 -17.52
N SER A 4 -39.16 -49.68 -16.34
CA SER A 4 -39.44 -50.73 -15.32
C SER A 4 -38.40 -50.90 -14.18
N SER A 5 -38.78 -51.12 -12.90
CA SER A 5 -40.11 -51.11 -12.22
C SER A 5 -39.99 -50.98 -10.68
N SER A 6 -41.08 -50.61 -10.02
CA SER A 6 -41.33 -50.42 -8.56
C SER A 6 -41.54 -51.77 -7.79
N PRO A 7 -42.03 -51.87 -6.50
CA PRO A 7 -42.49 -50.88 -5.48
C PRO A 7 -42.18 -51.19 -3.97
N SER A 8 -42.83 -50.46 -3.03
CA SER A 8 -43.19 -50.80 -1.61
C SER A 8 -42.09 -50.76 -0.50
N SER A 9 -42.36 -50.48 0.79
CA SER A 9 -43.53 -49.90 1.52
C SER A 9 -43.19 -49.51 2.98
N ASP A 10 -43.87 -48.47 3.50
CA ASP A 10 -44.27 -48.16 4.88
C ASP A 10 -43.54 -48.69 6.14
N ASN A 11 -43.21 -47.77 7.06
CA ASN A 11 -43.96 -47.66 8.33
C ASN A 11 -43.75 -46.33 9.08
N LYS A 12 -44.81 -45.81 9.72
CA LYS A 12 -44.78 -44.66 10.64
C LYS A 12 -45.41 -45.06 11.98
N THR A 13 -44.86 -44.59 13.09
CA THR A 13 -45.40 -44.83 14.43
C THR A 13 -45.85 -43.52 15.07
N VAL A 14 -47.01 -43.54 15.74
CA VAL A 14 -47.64 -42.41 16.46
C VAL A 14 -47.84 -42.81 17.92
N VAL A 15 -47.61 -41.90 18.86
CA VAL A 15 -48.14 -41.97 20.24
C VAL A 15 -48.61 -40.58 20.69
N THR A 16 -49.69 -40.54 21.46
CA THR A 16 -50.52 -39.36 21.77
C THR A 16 -50.43 -38.88 23.24
N SER A 17 -51.20 -37.84 23.56
CA SER A 17 -51.12 -36.93 24.72
C SER A 17 -51.98 -37.26 25.96
N SER A 18 -51.64 -36.67 27.13
CA SER A 18 -52.53 -36.03 28.16
C SER A 18 -51.70 -35.73 29.44
N HIS A 19 -51.93 -34.73 30.32
CA HIS A 19 -53.14 -34.15 30.93
C HIS A 19 -52.94 -32.67 31.41
N LEU A 20 -54.02 -32.01 31.86
CA LEU A 20 -54.04 -30.82 32.74
C LEU A 20 -54.50 -31.24 34.17
N SER A 21 -54.60 -30.41 35.23
CA SER A 21 -54.57 -28.94 35.42
C SER A 21 -54.17 -28.59 36.87
N ASP A 22 -54.00 -27.30 37.21
CA ASP A 22 -54.73 -26.60 38.31
C ASP A 22 -54.13 -25.21 38.70
N MET A 23 -54.91 -24.40 39.43
CA MET A 23 -54.69 -22.97 39.66
C MET A 23 -54.32 -22.58 41.10
N ALA A 24 -53.46 -21.56 41.20
CA ALA A 24 -53.46 -20.42 42.15
C ALA A 24 -53.67 -20.61 43.67
N THR A 25 -52.69 -20.14 44.45
CA THR A 25 -52.92 -19.27 45.64
C THR A 25 -51.77 -18.28 45.80
N ALA A 26 -52.07 -17.08 46.32
CA ALA A 26 -51.09 -16.02 46.56
C ALA A 26 -50.62 -15.98 48.04
N GLY A 27 -49.38 -15.54 48.27
CA GLY A 27 -48.84 -15.27 49.60
C GLY A 27 -47.57 -14.44 49.53
N GLN A 28 -47.62 -13.19 50.01
CA GLN A 28 -46.45 -12.32 50.15
C GLN A 28 -45.67 -12.66 51.43
N SER A 29 -44.34 -12.80 51.35
CA SER A 29 -43.45 -12.24 52.37
C SER A 29 -42.05 -11.96 51.82
N SER A 30 -41.52 -10.81 52.19
CA SER A 30 -40.23 -10.26 51.79
C SER A 30 -39.03 -11.07 52.30
N GLY A 31 -38.03 -11.34 51.45
CA GLY A 31 -36.75 -11.90 51.91
C GLY A 31 -35.67 -12.07 50.84
N LYS A 32 -34.80 -11.06 50.71
CA LYS A 32 -33.43 -11.14 50.15
C LYS A 32 -33.26 -11.75 48.74
N TYR A 33 -33.29 -10.90 47.72
CA TYR A 33 -32.66 -11.18 46.42
C TYR A 33 -31.24 -10.58 46.38
N TYR A 34 -30.24 -11.39 46.73
CA TYR A 34 -28.83 -11.19 46.38
C TYR A 34 -28.12 -12.55 46.44
N GLU A 35 -28.35 -13.40 45.43
CA GLU A 35 -27.47 -14.51 45.03
C GLU A 35 -28.03 -15.16 43.75
N ASN A 36 -27.14 -15.76 42.94
CA ASN A 36 -27.41 -16.56 41.75
C ASN A 36 -27.97 -15.83 40.51
N LEU A 37 -27.08 -15.10 39.81
CA LEU A 37 -27.14 -14.91 38.35
C LEU A 37 -26.03 -15.68 37.60
N ASP A 38 -25.17 -16.41 38.31
CA ASP A 38 -24.02 -17.15 37.76
C ASP A 38 -24.34 -18.62 37.43
N ALA A 39 -25.50 -18.88 36.82
CA ALA A 39 -25.95 -20.25 36.53
C ALA A 39 -26.60 -20.43 35.14
N GLU A 40 -26.26 -19.59 34.15
CA GLU A 40 -26.70 -19.80 32.76
C GLU A 40 -25.65 -19.40 31.70
N VAL A 41 -24.36 -19.62 32.00
CA VAL A 41 -23.33 -19.66 30.96
C VAL A 41 -23.24 -21.09 30.44
N ALA A 42 -24.09 -21.41 29.47
CA ALA A 42 -23.92 -22.61 28.65
C ALA A 42 -22.51 -22.56 28.01
N GLY A 43 -21.70 -23.59 28.26
CA GLY A 43 -20.27 -23.57 27.95
C GLY A 43 -20.00 -23.35 26.46
N LYS A 44 -19.58 -22.14 26.09
CA LYS A 44 -18.99 -21.88 24.78
C LYS A 44 -17.75 -22.77 24.63
N ILE A 45 -17.75 -23.63 23.63
CA ILE A 45 -16.54 -24.35 23.21
C ILE A 45 -15.53 -23.29 22.77
N GLN A 46 -14.38 -23.23 23.46
CA GLN A 46 -13.32 -22.29 23.13
C GLN A 46 -12.68 -22.67 21.79
N ARG A 47 -12.57 -21.70 20.86
CA ARG A 47 -11.96 -21.93 19.54
C ARG A 47 -10.51 -22.40 19.67
N LYS A 48 -10.17 -23.44 18.92
CA LYS A 48 -8.80 -23.96 18.74
C LYS A 48 -8.08 -23.15 17.68
N VAL A 49 -7.43 -22.07 18.11
CA VAL A 49 -6.59 -21.24 17.25
C VAL A 49 -5.19 -21.83 17.20
N GLY A 50 -4.71 -22.24 16.02
CA GLY A 50 -3.35 -22.69 15.82
C GLY A 50 -2.36 -21.53 15.70
N LEU A 51 -1.17 -21.67 16.29
CA LEU A 51 -0.04 -20.76 16.06
C LEU A 51 1.20 -21.55 15.61
N ILE A 52 1.90 -21.06 14.60
CA ILE A 52 3.29 -21.47 14.32
C ILE A 52 4.21 -20.26 14.44
N TYR A 53 5.30 -20.45 15.17
CA TYR A 53 6.48 -19.59 15.20
C TYR A 53 7.71 -20.52 15.29
N ASP A 54 8.78 -20.18 14.58
CA ASP A 54 10.06 -20.91 14.65
C ASP A 54 11.22 -19.92 14.43
N GLU A 55 12.03 -19.74 15.47
CA GLU A 55 13.20 -18.85 15.45
C GLU A 55 14.25 -19.28 14.40
N THR A 56 14.18 -20.51 13.88
CA THR A 56 15.01 -20.92 12.74
C THR A 56 14.80 -20.03 11.51
N MET A 57 13.61 -19.44 11.33
CA MET A 57 13.35 -18.45 10.27
C MET A 57 14.11 -17.13 10.47
N CYS A 58 14.52 -16.81 11.70
CA CYS A 58 15.41 -15.68 12.01
C CYS A 58 16.84 -15.86 11.48
N LYS A 59 17.23 -17.07 11.03
CA LYS A 59 18.50 -17.27 10.31
C LYS A 59 18.51 -16.65 8.91
N HIS A 60 17.36 -16.22 8.39
CA HIS A 60 17.29 -15.35 7.22
C HIS A 60 17.35 -13.90 7.71
N ASP A 61 18.55 -13.32 7.59
CA ASP A 61 18.93 -11.98 7.99
C ASP A 61 19.74 -11.30 6.87
N THR A 62 19.91 -9.99 6.96
CA THR A 62 20.67 -9.22 5.98
C THR A 62 22.14 -9.64 5.96
N PRO A 63 22.74 -9.83 4.77
CA PRO A 63 24.18 -9.93 4.65
C PRO A 63 24.86 -8.74 5.33
N ASP A 64 25.98 -9.01 5.99
CA ASP A 64 26.88 -8.01 6.56
C ASP A 64 26.28 -7.07 7.63
N GLY A 65 25.05 -7.33 8.09
CA GLY A 65 24.39 -6.61 9.19
C GLY A 65 23.81 -5.25 8.80
N GLU A 66 23.52 -5.03 7.52
CA GLU A 66 22.85 -3.81 7.05
C GLU A 66 21.43 -3.66 7.63
N ASP A 67 21.05 -2.42 7.96
CA ASP A 67 19.70 -2.07 8.42
C ASP A 67 18.70 -2.18 7.26
N HIS A 68 17.68 -3.01 7.43
CA HIS A 68 16.74 -3.37 6.38
C HIS A 68 15.35 -3.65 6.98
N PRO A 69 14.27 -3.15 6.36
CA PRO A 69 12.93 -3.23 6.93
C PRO A 69 12.45 -4.68 7.12
N GLU A 70 12.75 -5.56 6.15
CA GLU A 70 12.50 -6.99 6.29
C GLU A 70 13.66 -7.62 7.09
N CYS A 71 13.44 -7.86 8.39
CA CYS A 71 14.45 -8.35 9.32
C CYS A 71 13.90 -9.41 10.31
N PRO A 72 14.78 -10.21 10.95
CA PRO A 72 14.40 -11.23 11.93
C PRO A 72 13.46 -10.78 13.05
N ASP A 73 13.62 -9.55 13.54
CA ASP A 73 12.89 -9.08 14.71
C ASP A 73 11.39 -8.94 14.45
N ARG A 74 10.96 -8.79 13.19
CA ARG A 74 9.54 -8.76 12.78
C ARG A 74 8.73 -9.92 13.35
N ILE A 75 9.26 -11.15 13.35
CA ILE A 75 8.57 -12.31 13.93
C ILE A 75 8.82 -12.47 15.42
N ARG A 76 9.98 -12.04 15.94
CA ARG A 76 10.27 -12.07 17.38
C ARG A 76 9.30 -11.19 18.15
N VAL A 77 9.11 -9.93 17.73
CA VAL A 77 8.25 -8.97 18.44
C VAL A 77 6.78 -9.39 18.43
N ILE A 78 6.29 -10.05 17.36
CA ILE A 78 4.95 -10.65 17.35
C ILE A 78 4.86 -11.75 18.41
N TRP A 79 5.80 -12.69 18.39
CA TRP A 79 5.78 -13.83 19.30
C TRP A 79 5.89 -13.40 20.76
N GLU A 80 6.84 -12.51 21.08
CA GLU A 80 7.01 -11.90 22.40
C GLU A 80 5.74 -11.17 22.85
N LYS A 81 5.08 -10.42 21.95
CA LYS A 81 3.83 -9.71 22.27
C LYS A 81 2.68 -10.67 22.60
N LEU A 82 2.56 -11.78 21.86
CA LEU A 82 1.56 -12.82 22.13
C LEU A 82 1.83 -13.58 23.44
N GLN A 83 3.10 -13.79 23.79
CA GLN A 83 3.54 -14.39 25.05
C GLN A 83 3.26 -13.46 26.25
N LEU A 84 3.69 -12.19 26.16
CA LEU A 84 3.49 -11.18 27.20
C LEU A 84 2.00 -10.89 27.47
N ALA A 85 1.15 -10.99 26.45
CA ALA A 85 -0.30 -10.85 26.59
C ALA A 85 -1.01 -12.12 27.08
N GLY A 86 -0.29 -13.23 27.32
CA GLY A 86 -0.87 -14.53 27.71
C GLY A 86 -1.75 -15.17 26.62
N VAL A 87 -1.66 -14.69 25.38
CA VAL A 87 -2.52 -15.12 24.28
C VAL A 87 -2.07 -16.46 23.73
N SER A 88 -0.77 -16.66 23.56
CA SER A 88 -0.20 -17.93 23.06
C SER A 88 -0.57 -19.16 23.88
N GLN A 89 -0.77 -19.00 25.20
CA GLN A 89 -1.14 -20.04 26.14
C GLN A 89 -2.59 -20.52 25.97
N ARG A 90 -3.42 -19.74 25.27
CA ARG A 90 -4.80 -20.07 24.90
C ARG A 90 -4.91 -20.65 23.49
N CYS A 91 -3.80 -20.73 22.76
CA CYS A 91 -3.70 -21.26 21.40
C CYS A 91 -3.05 -22.65 21.37
N VAL A 92 -3.28 -23.38 20.29
CA VAL A 92 -2.56 -24.61 19.96
C VAL A 92 -1.24 -24.24 19.27
N VAL A 93 -0.15 -24.18 20.04
CA VAL A 93 1.18 -23.94 19.46
C VAL A 93 1.67 -25.20 18.75
N LEU A 94 1.85 -25.10 17.44
CA LEU A 94 2.33 -26.17 16.58
C LEU A 94 3.83 -25.97 16.29
N GLY A 95 4.58 -27.07 16.20
CA GLY A 95 5.92 -27.03 15.60
C GLY A 95 5.85 -26.74 14.10
N SER A 96 6.83 -26.00 13.59
CA SER A 96 7.02 -25.75 12.15
C SER A 96 7.19 -27.03 11.35
N SER A 97 7.13 -26.94 10.02
CA SER A 97 7.45 -28.04 9.12
C SER A 97 7.99 -27.49 7.80
N LYS A 98 8.94 -28.21 7.19
CA LYS A 98 9.49 -27.83 5.88
C LYS A 98 8.55 -28.29 4.77
N ALA A 99 8.31 -27.45 3.77
CA ALA A 99 7.58 -27.84 2.58
C ALA A 99 8.31 -29.00 1.84
N GLU A 100 7.55 -29.89 1.21
CA GLU A 100 8.11 -30.83 0.25
C GLU A 100 8.31 -30.12 -1.10
N ASP A 101 9.39 -30.43 -1.81
CA ASP A 101 9.66 -29.93 -3.17
C ASP A 101 8.45 -30.09 -4.12
N LYS A 102 7.69 -31.18 -3.96
CA LYS A 102 6.49 -31.47 -4.79
C LYS A 102 5.34 -30.49 -4.52
N HIS A 103 5.17 -30.01 -3.28
CA HIS A 103 4.14 -29.02 -2.93
C HIS A 103 4.53 -27.63 -3.45
N LEU A 104 5.83 -27.28 -3.34
CA LEU A 104 6.36 -26.04 -3.92
C LEU A 104 6.18 -26.02 -5.45
N GLN A 105 6.39 -27.16 -6.11
CA GLN A 105 6.22 -27.34 -7.56
C GLN A 105 4.76 -27.30 -8.05
N LEU A 106 3.76 -27.15 -7.15
CA LEU A 106 2.37 -26.89 -7.56
C LEU A 106 2.17 -25.47 -8.12
N VAL A 107 3.01 -24.52 -7.71
CA VAL A 107 2.93 -23.11 -8.14
C VAL A 107 4.27 -22.53 -8.61
N HIS A 108 5.40 -23.15 -8.26
CA HIS A 108 6.74 -22.72 -8.70
C HIS A 108 7.33 -23.67 -9.74
N THR A 109 8.16 -23.15 -10.64
CA THR A 109 8.96 -24.00 -11.53
C THR A 109 9.96 -24.82 -10.72
N LYS A 110 10.28 -26.00 -11.26
CA LYS A 110 11.33 -26.87 -10.70
C LYS A 110 12.69 -26.15 -10.59
N ASP A 111 13.00 -25.24 -11.52
CA ASP A 111 14.27 -24.51 -11.52
C ASP A 111 14.31 -23.42 -10.45
N HIS A 112 13.20 -22.74 -10.17
CA HIS A 112 13.07 -21.83 -9.03
C HIS A 112 13.18 -22.56 -7.68
N VAL A 113 12.49 -23.70 -7.53
CA VAL A 113 12.61 -24.54 -6.33
C VAL A 113 14.05 -25.03 -6.15
N ASN A 114 14.73 -25.45 -7.21
CA ASN A 114 16.15 -25.83 -7.17
C ASN A 114 17.08 -24.63 -6.84
N LEU A 115 16.76 -23.43 -7.34
CA LEU A 115 17.51 -22.21 -7.01
C LEU A 115 17.44 -21.95 -5.50
N VAL A 116 16.24 -21.76 -4.95
CA VAL A 116 16.02 -21.49 -3.52
C VAL A 116 16.57 -22.61 -2.63
N LYS A 117 16.37 -23.88 -3.03
CA LYS A 117 16.96 -25.03 -2.33
C LYS A 117 18.48 -24.95 -2.24
N THR A 118 19.15 -24.52 -3.31
CA THR A 118 20.62 -24.50 -3.39
C THR A 118 21.29 -23.21 -2.94
N ILE A 119 20.60 -22.06 -2.80
CA ILE A 119 21.29 -20.80 -2.43
C ILE A 119 22.04 -20.85 -1.09
N SER A 120 21.65 -21.72 -0.16
CA SER A 120 22.33 -21.94 1.13
C SER A 120 23.55 -22.86 1.07
N THR A 121 23.92 -23.41 -0.09
CA THR A 121 25.10 -24.29 -0.18
C THR A 121 26.42 -23.49 -0.23
N LYS A 122 27.52 -24.11 0.23
CA LYS A 122 28.86 -23.49 0.17
C LYS A 122 29.32 -23.11 -1.24
N GLN A 123 28.87 -23.83 -2.28
CA GLN A 123 29.19 -23.47 -3.67
C GLN A 123 28.51 -22.16 -4.12
N LYS A 124 27.49 -21.69 -3.40
CA LYS A 124 26.78 -20.45 -3.68
C LYS A 124 27.21 -19.29 -2.80
N ASP A 125 28.05 -19.49 -1.75
CA ASP A 125 28.49 -18.43 -0.82
C ASP A 125 28.95 -17.17 -1.56
N TYR A 126 29.94 -17.27 -2.45
CA TYR A 126 30.49 -16.16 -3.24
C TYR A 126 29.56 -15.67 -4.37
N ARG A 127 28.38 -16.29 -4.57
CA ARG A 127 27.40 -15.97 -5.61
C ARG A 127 26.09 -15.41 -5.06
N ARG A 128 25.79 -15.51 -3.76
CA ARG A 128 24.52 -15.04 -3.17
C ARG A 128 24.24 -13.59 -3.53
N ASN A 129 25.17 -12.69 -3.22
CA ASN A 129 25.01 -11.25 -3.46
C ASN A 129 24.83 -10.95 -4.94
N LYS A 130 25.50 -11.69 -5.84
CA LYS A 130 25.31 -11.56 -7.30
C LYS A 130 23.96 -12.09 -7.80
N ILE A 131 23.40 -13.12 -7.16
CA ILE A 131 22.05 -13.62 -7.48
C ILE A 131 21.01 -12.64 -6.97
N ALA A 132 21.14 -12.20 -5.70
CA ALA A 132 20.28 -11.20 -5.08
C ALA A 132 20.25 -9.89 -5.88
N SER A 133 21.40 -9.38 -6.33
CA SER A 133 21.49 -8.17 -7.16
C SER A 133 20.92 -8.30 -8.59
N GLN A 134 20.44 -9.48 -8.97
CA GLN A 134 19.75 -9.73 -10.24
C GLN A 134 18.23 -9.90 -10.06
N LEU A 135 17.75 -9.89 -8.82
CA LEU A 135 16.35 -10.06 -8.44
C LEU A 135 15.81 -8.75 -7.86
N ASN A 136 14.50 -8.52 -8.00
CA ASN A 136 13.88 -7.28 -7.54
C ASN A 136 13.63 -7.31 -6.01
N SER A 137 14.35 -6.48 -5.25
CA SER A 137 14.19 -6.33 -3.79
C SER A 137 14.35 -7.65 -3.01
N ILE A 138 15.46 -8.35 -3.24
CA ILE A 138 15.81 -9.60 -2.56
C ILE A 138 17.20 -9.49 -1.90
N TYR A 139 17.34 -10.03 -0.70
CA TYR A 139 18.63 -10.37 -0.08
C TYR A 139 18.71 -11.87 0.18
N LEU A 140 19.93 -12.44 0.22
CA LEU A 140 20.13 -13.89 0.38
C LEU A 140 21.33 -14.19 1.26
N ASN A 141 21.16 -15.10 2.23
CA ASN A 141 22.22 -15.52 3.14
C ASN A 141 22.28 -17.06 3.28
N GLY A 142 23.04 -17.56 4.26
CA GLY A 142 23.14 -19.00 4.52
C GLY A 142 21.86 -19.65 5.07
N GLY A 143 20.99 -18.90 5.76
CA GLY A 143 19.73 -19.40 6.32
C GLY A 143 18.51 -19.32 5.39
N SER A 144 18.56 -18.51 4.32
CA SER A 144 17.44 -18.25 3.41
C SER A 144 16.70 -19.50 2.90
N SER A 145 17.41 -20.57 2.51
CA SER A 145 16.76 -21.82 2.05
C SER A 145 15.97 -22.50 3.17
N GLU A 146 16.57 -22.62 4.36
CA GLU A 146 15.91 -23.26 5.50
C GLU A 146 14.69 -22.46 5.96
N ALA A 147 14.81 -21.13 6.01
CA ALA A 147 13.70 -20.24 6.36
C ALA A 147 12.54 -20.32 5.34
N ALA A 148 12.82 -20.23 4.02
CA ALA A 148 11.80 -20.30 2.98
C ALA A 148 11.03 -21.63 2.99
N TYR A 149 11.74 -22.75 3.18
CA TYR A 149 11.10 -24.07 3.29
C TYR A 149 10.23 -24.18 4.55
N LEU A 150 10.66 -23.61 5.69
CA LEU A 150 9.89 -23.59 6.92
C LEU A 150 8.67 -22.66 6.82
N ALA A 151 8.78 -21.50 6.17
CA ALA A 151 7.69 -20.56 5.96
C ALA A 151 6.54 -21.22 5.19
N ALA A 152 6.82 -21.71 3.97
CA ALA A 152 5.82 -22.33 3.11
C ALA A 152 5.20 -23.58 3.76
N GLY A 153 6.03 -24.46 4.35
CA GLY A 153 5.55 -25.68 4.99
C GLY A 153 4.74 -25.44 6.26
N SER A 154 4.98 -24.33 6.96
CA SER A 154 4.18 -23.92 8.13
C SER A 154 2.80 -23.42 7.72
N VAL A 155 2.69 -22.61 6.65
CA VAL A 155 1.38 -22.17 6.13
C VAL A 155 0.56 -23.36 5.62
N VAL A 156 1.17 -24.27 4.85
CA VAL A 156 0.55 -25.53 4.42
C VAL A 156 0.00 -26.32 5.61
N LYS A 157 0.79 -26.49 6.67
CA LYS A 157 0.41 -27.26 7.86
C LYS A 157 -0.75 -26.65 8.65
N VAL A 158 -0.80 -25.32 8.79
CA VAL A 158 -1.96 -24.67 9.45
C VAL A 158 -3.19 -24.80 8.56
N ALA A 159 -3.05 -24.61 7.24
CA ALA A 159 -4.15 -24.71 6.29
C ALA A 159 -4.77 -26.11 6.24
N GLU A 160 -3.93 -27.14 6.22
CA GLU A 160 -4.35 -28.54 6.33
C GLU A 160 -5.17 -28.80 7.60
N LYS A 161 -4.68 -28.37 8.78
CA LYS A 161 -5.37 -28.61 10.06
C LYS A 161 -6.67 -27.83 10.23
N VAL A 162 -6.80 -26.66 9.60
CA VAL A 162 -8.07 -25.90 9.55
C VAL A 162 -9.05 -26.52 8.55
N ALA A 163 -8.57 -27.03 7.41
CA ALA A 163 -9.39 -27.77 6.47
C ALA A 163 -9.94 -29.07 7.11
N GLU A 164 -9.08 -29.84 7.78
CA GLU A 164 -9.40 -31.06 8.56
C GLU A 164 -10.39 -30.82 9.72
N GLY A 165 -10.47 -29.58 10.23
CA GLY A 165 -11.28 -29.25 11.42
C GLY A 165 -10.63 -29.69 12.74
N GLU A 166 -9.34 -30.02 12.74
CA GLU A 166 -8.57 -30.14 13.99
C GLU A 166 -8.43 -28.78 14.69
N LEU A 167 -8.29 -27.73 13.88
CA LEU A 167 -8.27 -26.33 14.29
C LEU A 167 -9.47 -25.57 13.70
N ASP A 168 -9.94 -24.57 14.43
CA ASP A 168 -11.01 -23.69 13.98
C ASP A 168 -10.48 -22.53 13.11
N SER A 169 -9.22 -22.13 13.33
CA SER A 169 -8.47 -21.11 12.58
C SER A 169 -6.98 -21.16 12.98
N GLY A 170 -6.11 -20.39 12.33
CA GLY A 170 -4.74 -20.23 12.82
C GLY A 170 -3.93 -19.10 12.18
N PHE A 171 -2.75 -18.86 12.74
CA PHE A 171 -1.78 -17.86 12.24
C PHE A 171 -0.37 -18.45 12.19
N ALA A 172 0.21 -18.46 10.98
CA ALA A 172 1.59 -18.81 10.73
C ALA A 172 2.45 -17.52 10.74
N ILE A 173 3.23 -17.34 11.80
CA ILE A 173 4.11 -16.19 12.03
C ILE A 173 5.44 -16.50 11.32
N VAL A 174 5.46 -16.35 9.99
CA VAL A 174 6.51 -16.86 9.10
C VAL A 174 7.37 -15.77 8.46
N ARG A 175 8.62 -16.13 8.13
CA ARG A 175 9.53 -15.36 7.28
C ARG A 175 10.41 -16.31 6.45
N PRO A 176 10.78 -15.99 5.20
CA PRO A 176 10.38 -14.81 4.41
C PRO A 176 8.87 -14.76 4.09
N PRO A 177 8.34 -13.59 3.71
CA PRO A 177 7.00 -13.45 3.13
C PRO A 177 6.87 -14.21 1.79
N GLY A 178 5.68 -14.21 1.20
CA GLY A 178 5.37 -14.98 0.00
C GLY A 178 4.61 -14.28 -1.14
N HIS A 179 3.69 -13.35 -0.88
CA HIS A 179 2.71 -12.91 -1.89
C HIS A 179 3.27 -12.30 -3.20
N HIS A 180 4.50 -11.77 -3.18
CA HIS A 180 5.20 -11.25 -4.37
C HIS A 180 5.92 -12.31 -5.22
N ALA A 181 6.25 -13.49 -4.67
CA ALA A 181 7.01 -14.50 -5.39
C ALA A 181 6.20 -15.08 -6.56
N GLU A 182 6.74 -14.97 -7.77
CA GLU A 182 6.11 -15.45 -9.00
C GLU A 182 6.48 -16.91 -9.28
N THR A 183 5.98 -17.47 -10.38
CA THR A 183 6.17 -18.88 -10.77
C THR A 183 7.65 -19.27 -10.91
N ASP A 184 8.51 -18.38 -11.39
CA ASP A 184 9.94 -18.61 -11.62
C ASP A 184 10.89 -17.55 -11.06
N GLU A 185 10.36 -16.56 -10.32
CA GLU A 185 11.14 -15.44 -9.77
C GLU A 185 10.83 -15.17 -8.29
N ALA A 186 11.89 -14.90 -7.52
CA ALA A 186 11.79 -14.33 -6.17
C ALA A 186 11.89 -12.80 -6.28
N MET A 187 10.94 -12.09 -5.69
CA MET A 187 10.92 -10.62 -5.64
C MET A 187 10.19 -10.11 -4.38
N GLY A 188 10.38 -8.84 -4.02
CA GLY A 188 9.64 -8.20 -2.91
C GLY A 188 9.83 -8.94 -1.58
N PHE A 189 11.08 -9.28 -1.26
CA PHE A 189 11.49 -10.13 -0.13
C PHE A 189 10.96 -11.57 -0.13
N CYS A 190 10.12 -11.95 -1.10
CA CYS A 190 9.46 -13.25 -1.14
C CYS A 190 10.29 -14.29 -1.90
N LEU A 191 10.60 -15.43 -1.28
CA LEU A 191 11.34 -16.54 -1.91
C LEU A 191 10.41 -17.64 -2.45
N PHE A 192 9.30 -17.91 -1.77
CA PHE A 192 8.23 -18.79 -2.22
C PHE A 192 6.89 -18.19 -1.83
N ASN A 193 5.89 -18.31 -2.69
CA ASN A 193 4.53 -17.89 -2.39
C ASN A 193 3.84 -18.84 -1.39
N ASN A 194 4.01 -18.55 -0.10
CA ASN A 194 3.56 -19.39 1.01
C ASN A 194 2.04 -19.68 0.96
N VAL A 195 1.22 -18.67 0.64
CA VAL A 195 -0.25 -18.78 0.58
C VAL A 195 -0.69 -19.53 -0.67
N ALA A 196 -0.11 -19.26 -1.84
CA ALA A 196 -0.45 -19.98 -3.07
C ALA A 196 -0.05 -21.46 -3.02
N VAL A 197 1.09 -21.80 -2.40
CA VAL A 197 1.47 -23.20 -2.14
C VAL A 197 0.43 -23.90 -1.27
N ALA A 198 -0.07 -23.24 -0.21
CA ALA A 198 -1.11 -23.80 0.66
C ALA A 198 -2.47 -23.96 -0.04
N ALA A 199 -2.90 -22.98 -0.85
CA ALA A 199 -4.12 -23.06 -1.64
C ALA A 199 -4.07 -24.23 -2.65
N SER A 200 -2.99 -24.31 -3.42
CA SER A 200 -2.80 -25.37 -4.42
C SER A 200 -2.63 -26.74 -3.78
N TYR A 201 -2.01 -26.83 -2.59
CA TYR A 201 -1.94 -28.07 -1.82
C TYR A 201 -3.32 -28.59 -1.43
N LEU A 202 -4.16 -27.74 -0.84
CA LEU A 202 -5.52 -28.12 -0.45
C LEU A 202 -6.37 -28.55 -1.66
N LEU A 203 -6.29 -27.82 -2.77
CA LEU A 203 -7.11 -28.09 -3.96
C LEU A 203 -6.67 -29.33 -4.76
N ASN A 204 -5.38 -29.65 -4.79
CA ASN A 204 -4.83 -30.65 -5.71
C ASN A 204 -4.26 -31.90 -5.00
N GLU A 205 -3.67 -31.76 -3.81
CA GLU A 205 -3.06 -32.89 -3.05
C GLU A 205 -3.96 -33.40 -1.91
N ARG A 206 -4.85 -32.56 -1.36
CA ARG A 206 -5.82 -32.93 -0.31
C ARG A 206 -7.31 -32.76 -0.71
N PRO A 207 -7.75 -33.23 -1.91
CA PRO A 207 -9.16 -33.16 -2.31
C PRO A 207 -10.10 -33.99 -1.42
N ASP A 208 -9.57 -34.90 -0.60
CA ASP A 208 -10.28 -35.65 0.44
C ASP A 208 -10.85 -34.75 1.54
N LEU A 209 -10.26 -33.57 1.77
CA LEU A 209 -10.74 -32.57 2.73
C LEU A 209 -11.94 -31.77 2.23
N GLY A 210 -12.37 -31.98 0.99
CA GLY A 210 -13.60 -31.39 0.43
C GLY A 210 -13.51 -29.90 0.08
N VAL A 211 -12.36 -29.25 0.26
CA VAL A 211 -12.11 -27.86 -0.16
C VAL A 211 -12.12 -27.77 -1.69
N LYS A 212 -13.00 -26.92 -2.23
CA LYS A 212 -13.19 -26.72 -3.68
C LYS A 212 -13.11 -25.25 -4.09
N LYS A 213 -13.38 -24.33 -3.16
CA LYS A 213 -13.34 -22.89 -3.34
C LYS A 213 -12.55 -22.24 -2.21
N ILE A 214 -11.48 -21.55 -2.56
CA ILE A 214 -10.63 -20.83 -1.61
C ILE A 214 -10.77 -19.34 -1.91
N LEU A 215 -11.06 -18.55 -0.87
CA LEU A 215 -10.93 -17.10 -0.93
C LEU A 215 -9.56 -16.74 -0.36
N ILE A 216 -8.70 -16.17 -1.20
CA ILE A 216 -7.47 -15.52 -0.75
C ILE A 216 -7.77 -14.03 -0.58
N VAL A 217 -7.60 -13.53 0.64
CA VAL A 217 -7.62 -12.09 0.92
C VAL A 217 -6.17 -11.65 1.13
N ASP A 218 -5.77 -10.58 0.49
CA ASP A 218 -4.50 -9.91 0.69
C ASP A 218 -4.77 -8.48 1.15
N TRP A 219 -4.35 -8.16 2.37
CA TRP A 219 -4.50 -6.85 2.99
C TRP A 219 -3.15 -6.15 3.21
N ASP A 220 -2.05 -6.74 2.71
CA ASP A 220 -0.75 -6.10 2.64
C ASP A 220 -0.87 -4.81 1.83
N VAL A 221 -0.07 -3.79 2.15
CA VAL A 221 -0.14 -2.52 1.44
C VAL A 221 0.39 -2.61 0.01
N HIS A 222 1.14 -3.67 -0.32
CA HIS A 222 1.65 -3.94 -1.66
C HIS A 222 0.76 -4.96 -2.38
N HIS A 223 0.69 -4.86 -3.70
CA HIS A 223 -0.04 -5.83 -4.52
C HIS A 223 0.65 -7.19 -4.51
N GLY A 224 -0.05 -8.24 -4.08
CA GLY A 224 0.37 -9.64 -4.20
C GLY A 224 0.38 -10.17 -5.64
N ASN A 225 1.20 -9.57 -6.51
CA ASN A 225 1.34 -9.88 -7.95
C ASN A 225 1.61 -11.37 -8.21
N GLY A 226 2.44 -12.01 -7.39
CA GLY A 226 2.74 -13.43 -7.50
C GLY A 226 1.51 -14.29 -7.28
N THR A 227 0.74 -13.99 -6.22
CA THR A 227 -0.51 -14.71 -5.90
C THR A 227 -1.56 -14.52 -7.00
N GLN A 228 -1.75 -13.29 -7.49
CA GLN A 228 -2.61 -12.99 -8.64
C GLN A 228 -2.24 -13.84 -9.87
N LYS A 229 -0.96 -13.86 -10.24
CA LYS A 229 -0.48 -14.57 -11.45
C LYS A 229 -0.64 -16.08 -11.34
N MET A 230 -0.45 -16.66 -10.14
CA MET A 230 -0.61 -18.09 -9.89
C MET A 230 -2.05 -18.59 -10.08
N PHE A 231 -3.06 -17.75 -9.77
CA PHE A 231 -4.48 -18.12 -9.87
C PHE A 231 -5.23 -17.44 -11.02
N TRP A 232 -4.53 -16.72 -11.90
CA TRP A 232 -5.07 -15.88 -12.98
C TRP A 232 -6.14 -16.54 -13.87
N LYS A 233 -6.17 -17.88 -13.96
CA LYS A 233 -7.12 -18.65 -14.78
C LYS A 233 -7.94 -19.69 -13.99
N ASP A 234 -7.87 -19.72 -12.67
CA ASP A 234 -8.47 -20.77 -11.83
C ASP A 234 -9.68 -20.26 -11.00
N PRO A 235 -10.94 -20.54 -11.41
CA PRO A 235 -12.14 -20.10 -10.68
C PRO A 235 -12.35 -20.82 -9.33
N ARG A 236 -11.50 -21.79 -8.97
CA ARG A 236 -11.49 -22.38 -7.62
C ARG A 236 -10.88 -21.42 -6.59
N VAL A 237 -10.15 -20.40 -7.03
CA VAL A 237 -9.53 -19.41 -6.15
C VAL A 237 -10.03 -18.02 -6.51
N LEU A 238 -10.69 -17.36 -5.56
CA LEU A 238 -10.98 -15.94 -5.63
C LEU A 238 -9.84 -15.20 -4.94
N PHE A 239 -9.08 -14.39 -5.68
CA PHE A 239 -8.07 -13.49 -5.11
C PHE A 239 -8.66 -12.09 -4.96
N PHE A 240 -8.60 -11.54 -3.74
CA PHE A 240 -8.92 -10.15 -3.44
C PHE A 240 -7.69 -9.47 -2.84
N SER A 241 -7.21 -8.39 -3.44
CA SER A 241 -6.10 -7.57 -2.91
C SER A 241 -6.50 -6.11 -2.81
N VAL A 242 -6.16 -5.47 -1.70
CA VAL A 242 -6.40 -4.05 -1.42
C VAL A 242 -5.09 -3.38 -0.99
N HIS A 243 -4.53 -2.60 -1.90
CA HIS A 243 -3.13 -2.18 -1.84
C HIS A 243 -2.97 -0.74 -2.32
N ARG A 244 -1.89 -0.10 -1.91
CA ARG A 244 -1.48 1.20 -2.45
C ARG A 244 -0.92 1.00 -3.86
N HIS A 245 -1.42 1.78 -4.82
CA HIS A 245 -1.04 1.65 -6.24
C HIS A 245 -0.46 2.95 -6.78
N GLU A 246 -1.08 4.08 -6.41
CA GLU A 246 -0.70 5.43 -6.87
C GLU A 246 -0.51 5.48 -8.40
N TYR A 247 -1.49 4.96 -9.13
CA TYR A 247 -1.50 4.88 -10.60
C TYR A 247 -0.29 4.13 -11.17
N GLY A 248 0.07 3.00 -10.54
CA GLY A 248 1.18 2.14 -10.93
C GLY A 248 2.56 2.68 -10.54
N SER A 249 2.64 3.72 -9.70
CA SER A 249 3.92 4.27 -9.23
C SER A 249 4.40 3.71 -7.90
N PHE A 250 3.52 3.12 -7.08
CA PHE A 250 3.90 2.43 -5.84
C PHE A 250 4.28 0.96 -6.10
N TYR A 251 5.20 0.41 -5.32
CA TYR A 251 5.74 -0.95 -5.48
C TYR A 251 4.62 -2.02 -5.43
N PRO A 252 4.61 -3.04 -6.32
CA PRO A 252 5.65 -3.45 -7.29
C PRO A 252 5.75 -2.60 -8.58
N SER A 253 4.93 -1.55 -8.70
CA SER A 253 4.78 -0.66 -9.87
C SER A 253 4.17 -1.33 -11.11
N GLY A 254 3.64 -0.50 -12.01
CA GLY A 254 2.95 -0.93 -13.24
C GLY A 254 1.47 -1.24 -13.06
N ASP A 255 0.88 -1.79 -14.12
CA ASP A 255 -0.58 -1.89 -14.28
C ASP A 255 -1.17 -3.20 -13.71
N ASP A 256 -0.33 -4.16 -13.29
CA ASP A 256 -0.77 -5.48 -12.78
C ASP A 256 -1.70 -5.38 -11.56
N GLY A 257 -1.56 -4.34 -10.74
CA GLY A 257 -2.42 -4.04 -9.58
C GLY A 257 -3.69 -3.24 -9.91
N ASP A 258 -3.92 -2.84 -11.15
CA ASP A 258 -5.10 -2.03 -11.50
C ASP A 258 -6.42 -2.83 -11.39
N TYR A 259 -7.53 -2.14 -11.15
CA TYR A 259 -8.86 -2.76 -11.01
C TYR A 259 -9.38 -3.40 -12.31
N ASN A 260 -8.79 -3.10 -13.47
CA ASN A 260 -9.12 -3.75 -14.75
C ASN A 260 -8.55 -5.18 -14.84
N MET A 261 -7.60 -5.56 -13.98
CA MET A 261 -6.97 -6.88 -13.95
C MET A 261 -7.85 -7.90 -13.22
N VAL A 262 -8.75 -8.55 -13.96
CA VAL A 262 -9.82 -9.41 -13.40
C VAL A 262 -9.62 -10.92 -13.61
N GLY A 263 -8.47 -11.37 -14.09
CA GLY A 263 -8.24 -12.76 -14.50
C GLY A 263 -8.53 -13.01 -15.98
N GLU A 264 -8.35 -14.25 -16.43
CA GLU A 264 -8.51 -14.65 -17.84
C GLU A 264 -9.21 -16.01 -17.99
N GLY A 265 -10.12 -16.11 -18.96
CA GLY A 265 -10.77 -17.36 -19.31
C GLY A 265 -11.66 -17.86 -18.17
N PRO A 266 -11.52 -19.11 -17.69
CA PRO A 266 -12.30 -19.60 -16.55
C PRO A 266 -12.11 -18.79 -15.27
N GLY A 267 -10.96 -18.12 -15.08
CA GLY A 267 -10.68 -17.27 -13.92
C GLY A 267 -11.12 -15.82 -14.08
N GLU A 268 -11.76 -15.44 -15.20
CA GLU A 268 -12.21 -14.06 -15.40
C GLU A 268 -13.33 -13.69 -14.40
N GLY A 269 -13.14 -12.59 -13.67
CA GLY A 269 -13.96 -12.18 -12.54
C GLY A 269 -13.45 -12.67 -11.17
N PHE A 270 -12.50 -13.62 -11.12
CA PHE A 270 -11.98 -14.20 -9.88
C PHE A 270 -10.67 -13.54 -9.38
N ASN A 271 -10.21 -12.48 -10.05
CA ASN A 271 -9.20 -11.57 -9.51
C ASN A 271 -9.85 -10.21 -9.22
N ILE A 272 -9.67 -9.68 -8.02
CA ILE A 272 -10.24 -8.40 -7.58
C ILE A 272 -9.14 -7.56 -6.94
N ASN A 273 -8.70 -6.53 -7.66
CA ASN A 273 -7.80 -5.51 -7.13
C ASN A 273 -8.60 -4.28 -6.69
N VAL A 274 -8.24 -3.72 -5.53
CA VAL A 274 -8.71 -2.42 -5.03
C VAL A 274 -7.48 -1.52 -4.89
N PRO A 275 -7.07 -0.83 -5.97
CA PRO A 275 -5.88 0.02 -5.98
C PRO A 275 -6.16 1.37 -5.33
N TRP A 276 -5.47 1.70 -4.25
CA TRP A 276 -5.54 3.04 -3.67
C TRP A 276 -4.70 4.03 -4.49
N ASP A 277 -5.36 5.08 -4.98
CA ASP A 277 -4.78 6.22 -5.70
C ASP A 277 -3.72 7.00 -4.89
N GLN A 278 -3.70 6.84 -3.57
CA GLN A 278 -2.85 7.55 -2.63
C GLN A 278 -2.59 6.73 -1.36
N GLY A 279 -1.48 7.00 -0.68
CA GLY A 279 -1.28 6.56 0.71
C GLY A 279 -2.23 7.23 1.72
N ARG A 280 -1.97 7.03 3.01
CA ARG A 280 -2.74 7.52 4.18
C ARG A 280 -4.12 6.89 4.41
N CYS A 281 -4.64 6.04 3.51
CA CYS A 281 -5.86 5.25 3.71
C CYS A 281 -5.85 4.53 5.07
N GLY A 282 -6.96 4.60 5.81
CA GLY A 282 -7.08 4.08 7.17
C GLY A 282 -8.26 3.13 7.34
N ASP A 283 -8.63 2.89 8.60
CA ASP A 283 -9.67 1.91 8.99
C ASP A 283 -10.96 2.07 8.18
N ALA A 284 -11.46 3.30 8.02
CA ALA A 284 -12.71 3.55 7.31
C ALA A 284 -12.62 3.21 5.81
N ASP A 285 -11.49 3.49 5.16
CA ASP A 285 -11.28 3.23 3.74
C ASP A 285 -11.25 1.72 3.44
N TYR A 286 -10.49 0.99 4.25
CA TYR A 286 -10.42 -0.47 4.17
C TYR A 286 -11.79 -1.09 4.51
N LEU A 287 -12.48 -0.63 5.55
CA LEU A 287 -13.82 -1.13 5.88
C LEU A 287 -14.86 -0.84 4.79
N ALA A 288 -14.73 0.26 4.04
CA ALA A 288 -15.57 0.54 2.87
C ALA A 288 -15.30 -0.44 1.72
N ALA A 289 -14.04 -0.80 1.45
CA ALA A 289 -13.72 -1.86 0.48
C ALA A 289 -14.26 -3.23 0.92
N TRP A 290 -14.22 -3.54 2.23
CA TRP A 290 -14.85 -4.73 2.78
C TRP A 290 -16.36 -4.72 2.50
N ASP A 291 -17.07 -3.70 2.99
CA ASP A 291 -18.53 -3.70 3.02
C ASP A 291 -19.18 -3.49 1.65
N HIS A 292 -18.47 -2.89 0.69
CA HIS A 292 -19.00 -2.57 -0.64
C HIS A 292 -18.38 -3.38 -1.79
N ILE A 293 -17.38 -4.23 -1.53
CA ILE A 293 -16.79 -5.13 -2.54
C ILE A 293 -16.63 -6.55 -1.98
N LEU A 294 -15.74 -6.75 -1.00
CA LEU A 294 -15.33 -8.09 -0.57
C LEU A 294 -16.47 -8.88 0.09
N ILE A 295 -17.21 -8.29 1.02
CA ILE A 295 -18.27 -8.97 1.78
C ILE A 295 -19.46 -9.37 0.90
N PRO A 296 -19.95 -8.53 -0.04
CA PRO A 296 -20.90 -8.95 -1.09
C PRO A 296 -20.38 -10.13 -1.92
N VAL A 297 -19.18 -10.04 -2.48
CA VAL A 297 -18.61 -11.07 -3.36
C VAL A 297 -18.35 -12.38 -2.59
N ALA A 298 -17.76 -12.32 -1.40
CA ALA A 298 -17.47 -13.50 -0.58
C ALA A 298 -18.74 -14.28 -0.21
N ARG A 299 -19.88 -13.60 -0.06
CA ARG A 299 -21.18 -14.23 0.19
C ARG A 299 -21.72 -14.96 -1.04
N GLU A 300 -21.48 -14.41 -2.22
CA GLU A 300 -21.87 -15.01 -3.50
C GLU A 300 -20.94 -16.18 -3.89
N PHE A 301 -19.63 -15.96 -3.79
CA PHE A 301 -18.60 -16.99 -4.01
C PHE A 301 -18.72 -18.15 -3.02
N ASN A 302 -19.09 -17.87 -1.76
CA ASN A 302 -19.30 -18.87 -0.69
C ASN A 302 -18.11 -19.85 -0.57
N PRO A 303 -16.92 -19.38 -0.11
CA PRO A 303 -15.71 -20.20 -0.01
C PRO A 303 -15.85 -21.34 1.03
N ASP A 304 -15.00 -22.35 0.92
CA ASP A 304 -14.90 -23.44 1.90
C ASP A 304 -13.87 -23.13 3.00
N ILE A 305 -12.86 -22.31 2.68
CA ILE A 305 -11.80 -21.82 3.57
C ILE A 305 -11.31 -20.45 3.08
N ILE A 306 -10.84 -19.62 4.02
CA ILE A 306 -10.18 -18.33 3.71
C ILE A 306 -8.69 -18.44 4.07
N LEU A 307 -7.82 -18.04 3.14
CA LEU A 307 -6.41 -17.79 3.41
C LEU A 307 -6.16 -16.29 3.38
N LEU A 308 -5.51 -15.75 4.40
CA LEU A 308 -5.23 -14.33 4.54
C LEU A 308 -3.71 -14.10 4.42
N SER A 309 -3.29 -13.47 3.33
CA SER A 309 -1.98 -12.83 3.20
C SER A 309 -1.98 -11.62 4.13
N ALA A 310 -1.45 -11.85 5.34
CA ALA A 310 -1.58 -10.98 6.49
C ALA A 310 -0.38 -10.05 6.62
N GLY A 311 -0.22 -9.13 5.67
CA GLY A 311 0.68 -8.00 5.78
C GLY A 311 0.22 -7.00 6.84
N PHE A 312 1.16 -6.31 7.49
CA PHE A 312 0.83 -5.26 8.47
C PHE A 312 1.53 -3.92 8.18
N ASP A 313 1.96 -3.70 6.95
CA ASP A 313 2.59 -2.46 6.47
C ASP A 313 1.57 -1.40 6.00
N ALA A 314 0.30 -1.77 5.86
CA ALA A 314 -0.77 -0.77 5.80
C ALA A 314 -0.99 -0.07 7.17
N ALA A 315 -0.30 -0.54 8.23
CA ALA A 315 -0.48 -0.03 9.58
C ALA A 315 0.07 1.38 9.78
N ILE A 316 -0.57 2.13 10.69
CA ILE A 316 -0.09 3.44 11.12
C ILE A 316 1.37 3.37 11.62
N GLY A 317 2.22 4.21 11.04
CA GLY A 317 3.64 4.29 11.40
C GLY A 317 4.56 3.30 10.69
N ASP A 318 4.05 2.49 9.74
CA ASP A 318 4.92 1.69 8.88
C ASP A 318 5.81 2.56 7.98
N PRO A 319 7.12 2.25 7.84
CA PRO A 319 8.05 3.06 7.06
C PRO A 319 7.90 2.93 5.54
N LEU A 320 7.25 1.87 5.02
CA LEU A 320 7.11 1.63 3.58
C LEU A 320 5.69 1.92 3.08
N GLY A 321 4.66 1.37 3.74
CA GLY A 321 3.29 1.42 3.23
C GLY A 321 2.66 2.82 3.21
N GLY A 322 2.91 3.61 4.25
CA GLY A 322 2.39 4.99 4.36
C GLY A 322 0.87 5.10 4.53
N CYS A 323 0.17 3.99 4.75
CA CYS A 323 -1.24 3.96 5.16
C CYS A 323 -1.40 4.17 6.69
N ARG A 324 -2.62 4.09 7.19
CA ARG A 324 -2.99 4.43 8.58
C ARG A 324 -3.97 3.45 9.21
N VAL A 325 -3.95 2.19 8.79
CA VAL A 325 -4.77 1.14 9.40
C VAL A 325 -4.29 0.94 10.86
N THR A 326 -5.22 0.87 11.80
CA THR A 326 -4.93 0.67 13.22
C THR A 326 -5.08 -0.80 13.59
N PRO A 327 -4.54 -1.24 14.74
CA PRO A 327 -4.84 -2.58 15.28
C PRO A 327 -6.35 -2.83 15.45
N TYR A 328 -7.16 -1.79 15.66
CA TYR A 328 -8.61 -1.88 15.66
C TYR A 328 -9.16 -2.16 14.25
N GLY A 329 -8.71 -1.44 13.23
CA GLY A 329 -9.07 -1.69 11.83
C GLY A 329 -8.85 -3.14 11.41
N TYR A 330 -7.64 -3.68 11.62
CA TYR A 330 -7.34 -5.10 11.33
C TYR A 330 -8.26 -6.05 12.10
N SER A 331 -8.56 -5.76 13.38
CA SER A 331 -9.46 -6.60 14.19
C SER A 331 -10.89 -6.61 13.64
N VAL A 332 -11.41 -5.49 13.12
CA VAL A 332 -12.76 -5.41 12.52
C VAL A 332 -12.78 -6.07 11.14
N MET A 333 -11.77 -5.84 10.30
CA MET A 333 -11.61 -6.50 9.00
C MET A 333 -11.61 -8.03 9.15
N LEU A 334 -10.79 -8.56 10.07
CA LEU A 334 -10.73 -9.99 10.35
C LEU A 334 -12.06 -10.50 10.93
N LYS A 335 -12.71 -9.74 11.82
CA LYS A 335 -13.98 -10.17 12.40
C LYS A 335 -15.08 -10.34 11.35
N LYS A 336 -15.16 -9.44 10.36
CA LYS A 336 -16.07 -9.56 9.22
C LYS A 336 -15.77 -10.82 8.37
N LEU A 337 -14.50 -11.18 8.18
CA LEU A 337 -14.13 -12.43 7.50
C LEU A 337 -14.51 -13.69 8.30
N MET A 338 -14.46 -13.65 9.64
CA MET A 338 -14.86 -14.78 10.50
C MET A 338 -16.36 -15.14 10.42
N GLU A 339 -17.20 -14.30 9.81
CA GLU A 339 -18.62 -14.62 9.55
C GLU A 339 -18.78 -15.69 8.45
N PHE A 340 -17.77 -15.88 7.60
CA PHE A 340 -17.73 -16.87 6.53
C PHE A 340 -17.06 -18.16 6.99
N THR A 341 -17.32 -19.28 6.32
CA THR A 341 -16.61 -20.57 6.52
C THR A 341 -16.64 -21.13 7.95
N HIS A 342 -17.56 -20.67 8.79
CA HIS A 342 -17.56 -20.90 10.26
C HIS A 342 -16.26 -20.41 10.96
N GLY A 343 -15.58 -19.44 10.34
CA GLY A 343 -14.32 -18.87 10.77
C GLY A 343 -13.08 -19.71 10.41
N LYS A 344 -13.17 -20.66 9.47
CA LYS A 344 -12.02 -21.39 8.90
C LYS A 344 -11.11 -20.42 8.13
N ILE A 345 -10.26 -19.73 8.89
CA ILE A 345 -9.31 -18.73 8.41
C ILE A 345 -7.89 -19.14 8.78
N VAL A 346 -6.99 -19.01 7.82
CA VAL A 346 -5.55 -19.22 7.99
C VAL A 346 -4.86 -17.91 7.66
N MET A 347 -4.23 -17.29 8.65
CA MET A 347 -3.37 -16.13 8.44
C MET A 347 -1.94 -16.59 8.15
N ALA A 348 -1.28 -16.00 7.17
CA ALA A 348 0.16 -16.14 6.91
C ALA A 348 0.79 -14.74 6.93
N LEU A 349 1.85 -14.55 7.71
CA LEU A 349 2.51 -13.24 7.78
C LEU A 349 3.18 -12.88 6.44
N GLU A 350 2.89 -11.68 5.94
CA GLU A 350 3.54 -11.09 4.75
C GLU A 350 4.44 -9.91 5.18
N GLY A 351 4.14 -8.68 4.75
CA GLY A 351 4.84 -7.44 5.11
C GLY A 351 4.50 -6.84 6.47
N GLY A 352 4.88 -5.59 6.70
CA GLY A 352 4.81 -4.90 8.00
C GLY A 352 6.17 -4.79 8.68
N TYR A 353 6.69 -3.57 8.76
CA TYR A 353 8.11 -3.29 9.05
C TYR A 353 8.28 -2.35 10.25
N ASN A 354 7.22 -1.68 10.72
CA ASN A 354 7.22 -1.10 12.06
C ASN A 354 6.95 -2.18 13.13
N LEU A 355 7.98 -2.49 13.92
CA LEU A 355 7.98 -3.57 14.93
C LEU A 355 6.89 -3.44 16.01
N ASP A 356 6.50 -2.23 16.40
CA ASP A 356 5.42 -2.02 17.37
C ASP A 356 4.03 -2.20 16.72
N SER A 357 3.85 -1.66 15.51
CA SER A 357 2.59 -1.73 14.77
C SER A 357 2.26 -3.17 14.31
N ILE A 358 3.25 -3.93 13.80
CA ILE A 358 3.07 -5.33 13.41
C ILE A 358 2.72 -6.21 14.62
N ALA A 359 3.39 -6.02 15.76
CA ALA A 359 3.13 -6.76 16.99
C ALA A 359 1.74 -6.45 17.59
N LYS A 360 1.34 -5.17 17.63
CA LYS A 360 0.01 -4.75 18.11
C LYS A 360 -1.12 -5.24 17.21
N SER A 361 -0.95 -5.16 15.89
CA SER A 361 -1.97 -5.58 14.92
C SER A 361 -2.11 -7.11 14.89
N SER A 362 -0.99 -7.84 14.96
CA SER A 362 -0.97 -9.29 15.13
C SER A 362 -1.68 -9.74 16.42
N LEU A 363 -1.39 -9.09 17.54
CA LEU A 363 -2.07 -9.38 18.82
C LEU A 363 -3.59 -9.19 18.71
N ALA A 364 -4.03 -8.06 18.15
CA ALA A 364 -5.45 -7.77 17.96
C ALA A 364 -6.16 -8.81 17.07
N CYS A 365 -5.48 -9.29 16.03
CA CYS A 365 -6.00 -10.36 15.16
C CYS A 365 -6.13 -11.70 15.89
N VAL A 366 -5.12 -12.15 16.63
CA VAL A 366 -5.19 -13.43 17.36
C VAL A 366 -6.23 -13.39 18.49
N GLN A 367 -6.44 -12.24 19.14
CA GLN A 367 -7.55 -12.02 20.08
C GLN A 367 -8.92 -12.20 19.40
N VAL A 368 -9.10 -11.67 18.19
CA VAL A 368 -10.32 -11.87 17.39
C VAL A 368 -10.53 -13.33 17.00
N LEU A 369 -9.47 -14.05 16.60
CA LEU A 369 -9.54 -15.49 16.31
C LEU A 369 -9.99 -16.33 17.53
N LEU A 370 -9.66 -15.89 18.75
CA LEU A 370 -10.07 -16.52 20.01
C LEU A 370 -11.48 -16.11 20.50
N GLU A 371 -12.21 -15.29 19.73
CA GLU A 371 -13.48 -14.64 20.13
C GLU A 371 -13.40 -13.75 21.39
N ASP A 372 -12.24 -13.15 21.66
CA ASP A 372 -12.16 -12.08 22.66
C ASP A 372 -13.04 -10.87 22.24
N LYS A 373 -13.35 -10.02 23.21
CA LYS A 373 -13.94 -8.70 22.91
C LYS A 373 -12.97 -7.90 22.06
N ILE A 374 -13.46 -7.41 20.92
CA ILE A 374 -12.73 -6.49 20.04
C ILE A 374 -12.23 -5.30 20.87
N ILE A 375 -11.00 -4.86 20.60
CA ILE A 375 -10.40 -3.67 21.21
C ILE A 375 -11.34 -2.48 20.95
N GLN A 376 -11.57 -1.62 21.96
CA GLN A 376 -12.38 -0.42 21.75
C GLN A 376 -11.62 0.59 20.89
N GLY A 377 -12.15 0.87 19.70
CA GLY A 377 -11.69 1.94 18.80
C GLY A 377 -12.73 3.05 18.64
N SER A 378 -12.30 4.22 18.17
CA SER A 378 -13.24 5.27 17.74
C SER A 378 -13.77 4.93 16.35
N SER A 379 -15.10 4.92 16.22
CA SER A 379 -15.80 4.65 14.94
C SER A 379 -16.15 5.93 14.17
N GLU A 380 -15.64 7.10 14.57
CA GLU A 380 -15.99 8.41 13.98
C GLU A 380 -15.20 8.76 12.70
N ALA A 381 -14.44 7.82 12.15
CA ALA A 381 -13.74 7.97 10.89
C ALA A 381 -14.66 7.67 9.69
N TYR A 382 -14.74 8.60 8.75
CA TYR A 382 -15.35 8.39 7.43
C TYR A 382 -14.24 8.12 6.39
N PRO A 383 -14.53 7.36 5.31
CA PRO A 383 -13.58 7.18 4.20
C PRO A 383 -13.23 8.51 3.53
N PHE A 384 -12.08 8.58 2.86
CA PHE A 384 -11.73 9.72 2.02
C PHE A 384 -12.68 9.86 0.82
N GLU A 385 -12.89 11.09 0.34
CA GLU A 385 -13.66 11.34 -0.91
C GLU A 385 -13.04 10.59 -2.12
N SER A 386 -11.72 10.32 -2.12
CA SER A 386 -11.01 9.52 -3.14
C SER A 386 -11.30 8.01 -3.09
N THR A 387 -11.72 7.48 -1.94
CA THR A 387 -11.97 6.05 -1.76
C THR A 387 -13.21 5.58 -2.52
N TRP A 388 -14.23 6.44 -2.63
CA TRP A 388 -15.47 6.11 -3.31
C TRP A 388 -15.33 5.95 -4.83
N PRO A 389 -14.62 6.81 -5.58
CA PRO A 389 -14.28 6.58 -6.99
C PRO A 389 -13.61 5.23 -7.27
N VAL A 390 -12.62 4.82 -6.47
CA VAL A 390 -11.97 3.51 -6.58
C VAL A 390 -13.00 2.39 -6.40
N ILE A 391 -13.80 2.44 -5.32
CA ILE A 391 -14.84 1.43 -5.07
C ILE A 391 -15.87 1.37 -6.21
N GLN A 392 -16.27 2.52 -6.76
CA GLN A 392 -17.19 2.59 -7.90
C GLN A 392 -16.57 2.01 -9.18
N ALA A 393 -15.29 2.27 -9.46
CA ALA A 393 -14.58 1.72 -10.60
C ALA A 393 -14.51 0.18 -10.52
N VAL A 394 -14.10 -0.36 -9.36
CA VAL A 394 -14.06 -1.81 -9.10
C VAL A 394 -15.45 -2.44 -9.26
N ARG A 395 -16.48 -1.88 -8.61
CA ARG A 395 -17.87 -2.38 -8.73
C ARG A 395 -18.36 -2.38 -10.18
N LYS A 396 -18.11 -1.29 -10.92
CA LYS A 396 -18.50 -1.15 -12.33
C LYS A 396 -17.76 -2.13 -13.24
N ARG A 397 -16.49 -2.44 -12.97
CA ARG A 397 -15.70 -3.40 -13.75
C ARG A 397 -16.16 -4.84 -13.50
N LEU A 398 -16.61 -5.15 -12.28
CA LEU A 398 -16.88 -6.51 -11.82
C LEU A 398 -18.36 -6.91 -11.76
N CYS A 399 -19.31 -5.97 -11.87
CA CYS A 399 -20.75 -6.28 -11.80
C CYS A 399 -21.26 -7.23 -12.92
N ALA A 400 -20.49 -7.41 -13.99
CA ALA A 400 -20.76 -8.39 -15.04
C ALA A 400 -20.53 -9.85 -14.58
N TYR A 401 -19.67 -10.08 -13.59
CA TYR A 401 -19.36 -11.41 -13.02
C TYR A 401 -20.04 -11.61 -11.65
N TRP A 402 -20.24 -10.52 -10.90
CA TRP A 402 -20.82 -10.52 -9.55
C TRP A 402 -22.04 -9.58 -9.49
N PRO A 403 -23.28 -10.09 -9.69
CA PRO A 403 -24.50 -9.29 -9.62
C PRO A 403 -24.68 -8.56 -8.28
N SER A 404 -24.10 -9.06 -7.19
CA SER A 404 -24.02 -8.37 -5.89
C SER A 404 -23.29 -7.02 -5.92
N LEU A 405 -22.55 -6.71 -6.99
CA LEU A 405 -21.90 -5.42 -7.23
C LEU A 405 -22.65 -4.50 -8.22
N ALA A 406 -23.77 -4.94 -8.80
CA ALA A 406 -24.48 -4.20 -9.86
C ALA A 406 -25.25 -2.96 -9.37
N ASP A 407 -25.70 -2.94 -8.11
CA ASP A 407 -26.44 -1.80 -7.56
C ASP A 407 -25.54 -0.56 -7.43
N GLU A 408 -26.08 0.62 -7.77
CA GLU A 408 -25.37 1.89 -7.56
C GLU A 408 -25.29 2.25 -6.07
N LEU A 409 -24.10 2.63 -5.61
CA LEU A 409 -23.92 3.17 -4.26
C LEU A 409 -24.64 4.53 -4.15
N SER A 410 -25.43 4.71 -3.09
CA SER A 410 -26.26 5.93 -2.97
C SER A 410 -25.40 7.20 -2.86
N TRP A 411 -25.84 8.28 -3.51
CA TRP A 411 -25.16 9.58 -3.44
C TRP A 411 -24.98 10.11 -2.01
N LYS A 412 -25.89 9.73 -1.09
CA LYS A 412 -25.81 10.10 0.34
C LYS A 412 -24.67 9.42 1.09
N LEU A 413 -24.27 8.23 0.65
CA LEU A 413 -23.15 7.47 1.21
C LEU A 413 -21.82 8.06 0.70
N ILE A 414 -21.74 8.27 -0.62
CA ILE A 414 -20.54 8.81 -1.29
C ILE A 414 -20.20 10.23 -0.82
N ASN A 415 -21.21 11.05 -0.50
CA ASN A 415 -21.04 12.41 0.02
C ASN A 415 -20.91 12.51 1.56
N GLN A 416 -20.65 11.41 2.29
CA GLN A 416 -20.36 11.51 3.73
C GLN A 416 -18.98 12.12 3.95
N LYS A 417 -18.97 13.38 4.43
CA LYS A 417 -17.76 14.15 4.65
C LYS A 417 -17.24 14.00 6.08
N ILE A 418 -15.92 13.94 6.20
CA ILE A 418 -15.22 14.28 7.44
C ILE A 418 -15.62 15.72 7.82
N PRO A 419 -16.11 16.00 9.05
CA PRO A 419 -16.29 17.36 9.52
C PRO A 419 -14.94 18.08 9.47
N ASN A 420 -14.90 19.32 8.95
CA ASN A 420 -13.67 20.12 8.94
C ASN A 420 -13.00 20.02 10.33
N PRO A 421 -11.72 19.61 10.43
CA PRO A 421 -11.06 19.54 11.72
C PRO A 421 -11.13 20.93 12.35
N ILE A 422 -11.81 21.02 13.49
CA ILE A 422 -11.85 22.24 14.27
C ILE A 422 -10.41 22.50 14.69
N ILE A 423 -9.77 23.46 14.02
CA ILE A 423 -8.52 24.02 14.49
C ILE A 423 -8.87 24.69 15.81
N LEU A 424 -8.65 23.98 16.91
CA LEU A 424 -8.60 24.55 18.24
C LEU A 424 -7.37 25.47 18.25
N ILE A 425 -7.58 26.69 17.76
CA ILE A 425 -6.72 27.82 18.06
C ILE A 425 -6.79 27.96 19.57
N SER A 426 -5.75 27.45 20.24
CA SER A 426 -5.55 27.64 21.66
C SER A 426 -5.21 29.11 21.89
N SER A 427 -6.24 29.95 21.98
CA SER A 427 -6.15 31.35 22.41
C SER A 427 -5.75 31.38 23.88
N SER A 428 -4.44 31.30 24.12
CA SER A 428 -3.84 31.61 25.42
C SER A 428 -3.60 33.11 25.49
N ASP A 429 -4.69 33.86 25.64
CA ASP A 429 -4.60 35.28 26.00
C ASP A 429 -4.10 35.38 27.44
N SER A 430 -2.90 35.92 27.62
CA SER A 430 -2.44 36.46 28.90
C SER A 430 -1.67 37.75 28.62
N GLU A 431 -2.31 38.87 28.90
CA GLU A 431 -1.76 40.22 28.78
C GLU A 431 -0.59 40.45 29.74
N THR A 432 0.45 41.16 29.29
CA THR A 432 1.07 42.29 30.03
C THR A 432 1.95 43.10 29.08
N GLU A 433 1.80 44.42 29.10
CA GLU A 433 2.70 45.39 28.44
C GLU A 433 4.00 45.57 29.23
N ASP A 434 5.15 45.68 28.55
CA ASP A 434 6.04 46.88 28.64
C ASP A 434 7.23 46.78 27.67
N ASP A 435 7.71 47.95 27.23
CA ASP A 435 8.75 48.16 26.20
C ASP A 435 10.18 48.29 26.82
N PRO A 436 11.23 48.65 26.06
CA PRO A 436 12.25 47.74 25.52
C PRO A 436 13.58 47.73 26.31
N HIS A 437 14.59 47.09 25.71
CA HIS A 437 16.04 47.12 25.99
C HIS A 437 16.66 45.87 26.64
N GLY A 438 17.16 44.98 25.77
CA GLY A 438 18.58 44.63 25.80
C GLY A 438 18.98 43.26 26.34
N LEU A 439 19.41 42.37 25.44
CA LEU A 439 20.75 41.79 25.57
C LEU A 439 21.35 41.45 24.19
N VAL A 440 21.91 42.47 23.54
CA VAL A 440 22.87 42.30 22.46
C VAL A 440 24.29 42.41 23.06
N TYR A 441 25.24 41.67 22.48
CA TYR A 441 26.71 41.83 22.61
C TYR A 441 27.45 41.15 23.79
N GLN A 442 27.96 39.95 23.52
CA GLN A 442 29.40 39.66 23.65
C GLN A 442 29.83 38.58 22.65
N ILE A 443 30.29 39.01 21.46
CA ILE A 443 31.60 38.68 20.86
C ILE A 443 31.76 39.69 19.73
N SER A 444 32.45 40.79 20.03
CA SER A 444 33.04 41.67 19.03
C SER A 444 33.93 42.68 19.74
N LYS A 445 35.23 42.39 19.71
CA LYS A 445 36.30 43.38 19.83
C LYS A 445 37.49 42.86 19.04
N LEU A 446 37.58 43.30 17.78
CA LEU A 446 38.78 43.85 17.16
C LEU A 446 38.44 44.43 15.78
N SER A 447 37.93 45.66 15.84
CA SER A 447 38.35 46.83 15.04
C SER A 447 39.75 46.71 14.39
N ILE A 448 40.08 47.34 13.25
CA ILE A 448 39.44 48.45 12.51
C ILE A 448 40.04 48.62 11.09
N GLU A 449 39.33 49.30 10.17
CA GLU A 449 39.78 49.98 8.91
C GLU A 449 40.70 49.24 7.91
N ASN A 450 40.37 49.16 6.61
CA ASN A 450 40.38 50.34 5.74
C ASN A 450 39.55 50.21 4.43
N HIS A 451 39.50 51.31 3.67
CA HIS A 451 38.62 51.55 2.52
C HIS A 451 38.76 50.66 1.26
N GLN A 452 37.64 50.60 0.53
CA GLN A 452 37.47 50.46 -0.93
C GLN A 452 38.06 49.24 -1.65
N VAL A 453 37.16 48.34 -2.05
CA VAL A 453 37.12 47.81 -3.43
C VAL A 453 35.66 47.79 -3.90
N ASP A 454 35.34 48.52 -4.96
CA ASP A 454 34.10 48.36 -5.73
C ASP A 454 34.18 47.07 -6.57
N THR A 455 33.19 46.17 -6.44
CA THR A 455 32.78 45.23 -7.50
C THR A 455 31.33 44.80 -7.27
N ALA A 456 30.48 44.86 -8.30
CA ALA A 456 29.04 44.64 -8.18
C ALA A 456 28.61 43.20 -8.44
N SER A 457 27.57 42.73 -7.72
CA SER A 457 26.87 41.44 -7.98
C SER A 457 25.34 41.58 -8.13
N THR A 458 24.81 42.80 -8.15
CA THR A 458 23.36 43.09 -8.09
C THR A 458 22.66 43.34 -9.43
N SER A 459 23.36 43.31 -10.57
CA SER A 459 22.78 43.78 -11.84
C SER A 459 21.69 42.87 -12.41
N TRP A 460 21.88 41.55 -12.40
CA TRP A 460 20.98 40.64 -13.13
C TRP A 460 19.57 40.56 -12.53
N ARG A 461 19.45 40.47 -11.19
CA ARG A 461 18.15 40.34 -10.51
C ARG A 461 17.20 41.50 -10.81
N ALA A 462 17.71 42.73 -10.76
CA ALA A 462 16.91 43.93 -11.02
C ALA A 462 16.38 44.01 -12.45
N ASP A 463 17.04 43.36 -13.41
CA ASP A 463 16.58 43.30 -14.81
C ASP A 463 15.67 42.09 -15.06
N LEU A 464 15.93 40.92 -14.46
CA LEU A 464 15.06 39.75 -14.62
C LEU A 464 13.72 39.90 -13.85
N ALA A 465 13.68 40.68 -12.76
CA ALA A 465 12.45 40.98 -12.02
C ALA A 465 11.43 41.81 -12.84
N LYS A 466 11.86 42.43 -13.95
CA LYS A 466 10.99 43.20 -14.87
C LYS A 466 10.29 42.32 -15.92
N VAL A 467 10.69 41.05 -16.05
CA VAL A 467 10.20 40.13 -17.08
C VAL A 467 9.31 39.07 -16.44
N ASP A 468 8.05 39.03 -16.87
CA ASP A 468 7.10 38.00 -16.47
C ASP A 468 7.17 36.81 -17.42
N ILE A 469 7.13 35.60 -16.85
CA ILE A 469 7.07 34.33 -17.58
C ILE A 469 5.95 33.45 -17.03
N TRP A 470 5.53 32.47 -17.82
CA TRP A 470 4.69 31.37 -17.33
C TRP A 470 5.55 30.16 -16.98
N TYR A 471 5.58 29.82 -15.70
CA TYR A 471 6.12 28.56 -15.20
C TYR A 471 5.05 27.47 -15.27
N ALA A 472 5.17 26.55 -16.23
CA ALA A 472 4.29 25.39 -16.34
C ALA A 472 4.76 24.26 -15.41
N SER A 473 3.93 23.92 -14.43
CA SER A 473 4.21 22.88 -13.43
C SER A 473 3.50 21.56 -13.75
N PHE A 474 4.15 20.46 -13.36
CA PHE A 474 3.58 19.12 -13.33
C PHE A 474 3.87 18.42 -12.00
N GLY A 475 3.14 17.33 -11.72
CA GLY A 475 3.30 16.55 -10.50
C GLY A 475 3.11 17.40 -9.22
N SER A 476 3.94 17.16 -8.21
CA SER A 476 3.76 17.78 -6.89
C SER A 476 3.72 19.32 -6.88
N ASN A 477 4.33 20.01 -7.84
CA ASN A 477 4.33 21.48 -7.91
C ASN A 477 3.01 22.06 -8.46
N MET A 478 2.10 21.22 -8.98
CA MET A 478 0.73 21.63 -9.31
C MET A 478 -0.08 21.98 -8.04
N TRP A 479 0.36 21.50 -6.87
CA TRP A 479 -0.22 21.86 -5.58
C TRP A 479 0.34 23.22 -5.10
N LYS A 480 -0.49 24.27 -5.22
CA LYS A 480 -0.14 25.67 -4.90
C LYS A 480 0.62 25.87 -3.56
N PRO A 481 0.23 25.27 -2.41
CA PRO A 481 0.97 25.43 -1.16
C PRO A 481 2.44 24.97 -1.26
N ARG A 482 2.72 23.90 -2.00
CA ARG A 482 4.10 23.44 -2.24
C ARG A 482 4.86 24.38 -3.16
N PHE A 483 4.24 24.84 -4.25
CA PHE A 483 4.88 25.80 -5.13
C PHE A 483 5.22 27.10 -4.40
N LEU A 484 4.32 27.58 -3.54
CA LEU A 484 4.56 28.75 -2.70
C LEU A 484 5.73 28.59 -1.71
N CYS A 485 6.11 27.37 -1.30
CA CYS A 485 7.35 27.19 -0.53
C CYS A 485 8.58 27.69 -1.30
N TYR A 486 8.68 27.44 -2.61
CA TYR A 486 9.82 27.91 -3.41
C TYR A 486 9.86 29.45 -3.52
N ILE A 487 8.71 30.11 -3.51
CA ILE A 487 8.60 31.58 -3.63
C ILE A 487 8.74 32.27 -2.27
N GLN A 488 7.95 31.85 -1.28
CA GLN A 488 7.81 32.54 0.01
C GLN A 488 8.77 31.98 1.08
N GLY A 489 9.25 30.75 0.88
CA GLY A 489 10.00 29.97 1.88
C GLY A 489 9.09 29.09 2.73
N GLY A 490 9.71 28.27 3.58
CA GLY A 490 9.02 27.34 4.48
C GLY A 490 8.91 25.93 3.93
N GLN A 491 8.02 25.13 4.53
CA GLN A 491 7.90 23.70 4.25
C GLN A 491 6.44 23.25 4.38
N VAL A 492 6.03 22.34 3.51
CA VAL A 492 4.74 21.63 3.58
C VAL A 492 4.97 20.12 3.58
N ASP A 493 3.96 19.36 4.00
CA ASP A 493 3.91 17.90 3.90
C ASP A 493 4.41 17.41 2.52
N GLY A 494 5.31 16.42 2.53
CA GLY A 494 5.89 15.86 1.29
C GLY A 494 7.06 16.65 0.69
N LEU A 495 7.51 17.74 1.30
CA LEU A 495 8.73 18.45 0.92
C LEU A 495 9.90 17.99 1.82
N LYS A 496 10.95 17.39 1.24
CA LYS A 496 12.07 16.76 2.01
C LYS A 496 12.95 17.74 2.79
N LYS A 497 12.93 19.02 2.44
CA LYS A 497 13.68 20.11 3.08
C LYS A 497 12.82 21.38 3.02
N ALA A 498 12.99 22.29 3.97
CA ALA A 498 12.40 23.63 3.86
C ALA A 498 13.04 24.40 2.69
N CYS A 499 12.21 25.11 1.94
CA CYS A 499 12.65 26.10 0.96
C CYS A 499 13.06 27.39 1.67
N VAL A 500 14.08 28.07 1.14
CA VAL A 500 14.50 29.40 1.61
C VAL A 500 13.52 30.47 1.13
N GLY A 501 12.87 30.22 -0.01
CA GLY A 501 12.09 31.18 -0.76
C GLY A 501 12.94 31.92 -1.78
N SER A 502 12.28 32.56 -2.73
CA SER A 502 12.90 33.53 -3.64
C SER A 502 13.25 34.82 -2.90
N MET A 503 14.08 35.65 -3.53
CA MET A 503 14.36 37.02 -3.08
C MET A 503 13.11 37.89 -3.21
N ASP A 504 12.41 37.84 -4.36
CA ASP A 504 11.04 38.35 -4.48
C ASP A 504 10.03 37.30 -3.97
N LYS A 505 9.49 37.54 -2.77
CA LYS A 505 8.50 36.67 -2.12
C LYS A 505 7.05 36.98 -2.51
N SER A 506 6.81 37.87 -3.48
CA SER A 506 5.47 38.16 -3.98
C SER A 506 4.81 36.90 -4.57
N PRO A 507 3.54 36.60 -4.27
CA PRO A 507 2.87 35.43 -4.81
C PRO A 507 2.71 35.55 -6.34
N PRO A 508 2.55 34.43 -7.07
CA PRO A 508 2.35 34.45 -8.52
C PRO A 508 1.24 35.41 -8.94
N LYS A 509 1.55 36.24 -9.95
CA LYS A 509 0.67 37.30 -10.48
C LYS A 509 -0.60 36.73 -11.12
N GLU A 510 -0.59 35.46 -11.48
CA GLU A 510 -1.73 34.72 -12.06
C GLU A 510 -1.48 33.21 -11.91
N ILE A 511 -2.56 32.43 -11.86
CA ILE A 511 -2.51 30.96 -11.81
C ILE A 511 -3.61 30.42 -12.72
N VAL A 512 -3.25 29.59 -13.71
CA VAL A 512 -4.16 29.05 -14.73
C VAL A 512 -3.97 27.53 -14.83
N TRP A 513 -5.05 26.81 -15.08
CA TRP A 513 -5.01 25.37 -15.32
C TRP A 513 -5.26 25.12 -16.81
N GLU A 514 -4.30 24.50 -17.48
CA GLU A 514 -4.36 24.23 -18.91
C GLU A 514 -4.22 22.73 -19.21
N THR A 515 -4.87 22.30 -20.28
CA THR A 515 -4.76 20.93 -20.79
C THR A 515 -3.96 20.93 -22.07
N PHE A 516 -2.74 20.41 -22.02
CA PHE A 516 -1.89 20.28 -23.19
C PHE A 516 -2.17 18.95 -23.89
N PRO A 517 -2.24 18.93 -25.23
CA PRO A 517 -2.23 17.68 -25.97
C PRO A 517 -0.89 16.95 -25.74
N HIS A 518 -0.94 15.64 -25.89
CA HIS A 518 0.15 14.68 -25.69
C HIS A 518 0.50 14.38 -24.22
N ARG A 519 0.91 13.13 -23.97
CA ARG A 519 1.42 12.66 -22.68
C ARG A 519 2.82 13.21 -22.37
N LEU A 520 3.10 13.48 -21.09
CA LEU A 520 4.45 13.71 -20.59
C LEU A 520 5.25 12.41 -20.49
N PHE A 521 6.45 12.43 -21.05
CA PHE A 521 7.45 11.37 -20.95
C PHE A 521 8.69 11.90 -20.23
N PHE A 522 9.24 11.13 -19.30
CA PHE A 522 10.49 11.48 -18.63
C PHE A 522 11.65 10.81 -19.34
N GLY A 523 12.71 11.56 -19.66
CA GLY A 523 13.82 11.04 -20.47
C GLY A 523 14.69 9.95 -19.81
N ARG A 524 14.40 9.56 -18.55
CA ARG A 524 15.08 8.53 -17.75
C ARG A 524 14.11 7.94 -16.71
N GLU A 525 14.44 6.75 -16.21
CA GLU A 525 13.61 5.93 -15.31
C GLU A 525 13.23 6.61 -13.98
N TYR A 526 14.03 7.56 -13.48
CA TYR A 526 13.70 8.38 -12.31
C TYR A 526 14.51 9.68 -12.29
N THR A 527 13.94 10.77 -11.77
CA THR A 527 14.65 12.04 -11.56
C THR A 527 13.98 12.91 -10.48
N ALA A 528 14.76 13.78 -9.81
CA ALA A 528 14.27 14.67 -8.76
C ALA A 528 14.82 16.11 -8.84
N ARG A 529 15.41 16.53 -9.96
CA ARG A 529 16.07 17.86 -10.17
C ARG A 529 15.82 18.38 -11.60
N TRP A 530 16.46 19.49 -11.99
CA TRP A 530 16.52 19.99 -13.37
C TRP A 530 17.91 19.75 -13.99
N GLY A 531 18.12 20.14 -15.25
CA GLY A 531 19.37 19.96 -15.98
C GLY A 531 19.63 18.51 -16.37
N VAL A 532 20.90 18.07 -16.32
CA VAL A 532 21.39 16.74 -16.79
C VAL A 532 20.82 15.53 -16.01
N GLY A 533 19.86 15.77 -15.11
CA GLY A 533 19.09 14.78 -14.38
C GLY A 533 17.66 15.23 -14.08
N GLY A 534 16.95 15.85 -15.05
CA GLY A 534 15.49 15.93 -15.00
C GLY A 534 14.80 16.91 -15.96
N VAL A 535 14.33 16.38 -17.10
CA VAL A 535 13.47 17.10 -18.05
C VAL A 535 12.31 16.17 -18.43
N ALA A 536 11.08 16.67 -18.40
CA ALA A 536 9.95 15.98 -19.01
C ALA A 536 9.80 16.46 -20.47
N PHE A 537 9.26 15.62 -21.33
CA PHE A 537 9.10 15.91 -22.74
C PHE A 537 7.66 15.61 -23.13
N THR A 538 7.02 16.52 -23.84
CA THR A 538 5.85 16.17 -24.64
C THR A 538 6.34 15.67 -26.00
N ASN A 539 5.79 14.57 -26.49
CA ASN A 539 6.07 14.10 -27.85
C ASN A 539 4.91 14.54 -28.76
N PRO A 540 5.06 15.63 -29.55
CA PRO A 540 3.98 16.12 -30.42
C PRO A 540 3.65 15.18 -31.59
N LEU A 541 4.43 14.11 -31.79
CA LEU A 541 4.19 13.05 -32.76
C LEU A 541 3.53 11.81 -32.13
N ALA A 542 3.36 11.77 -30.80
CA ALA A 542 2.61 10.74 -30.11
C ALA A 542 1.10 11.03 -30.14
N ASN A 543 0.30 9.98 -29.87
CA ASN A 543 -1.17 9.96 -29.90
C ASN A 543 -1.83 11.30 -29.49
N LEU A 544 -2.52 11.94 -30.43
CA LEU A 544 -3.21 13.23 -30.23
C LEU A 544 -4.36 13.17 -29.22
N ASN A 545 -4.82 11.96 -28.87
CA ASN A 545 -5.88 11.76 -27.88
C ASN A 545 -5.35 11.75 -26.43
N ASP A 546 -4.04 11.66 -26.21
CA ASP A 546 -3.46 11.76 -24.88
C ASP A 546 -3.47 13.22 -24.43
N GLN A 547 -3.76 13.48 -23.14
CA GLN A 547 -3.82 14.82 -22.58
C GLN A 547 -3.05 14.91 -21.26
N THR A 548 -2.35 16.02 -21.05
CA THR A 548 -1.65 16.35 -19.81
C THR A 548 -2.25 17.61 -19.20
N GLN A 549 -2.73 17.54 -17.97
CA GLN A 549 -3.11 18.72 -17.20
C GLN A 549 -1.86 19.35 -16.56
N MET A 550 -1.73 20.68 -16.66
CA MET A 550 -0.67 21.46 -16.04
C MET A 550 -1.26 22.64 -15.27
N CYS A 551 -0.57 23.05 -14.21
CA CYS A 551 -0.86 24.28 -13.48
C CYS A 551 0.23 25.31 -13.81
N LEU A 552 -0.15 26.42 -14.43
CA LEU A 552 0.72 27.50 -14.86
C LEU A 552 0.71 28.61 -13.80
N TYR A 553 1.88 29.09 -13.44
CA TYR A 553 2.06 30.22 -12.52
C TYR A 553 2.77 31.36 -13.24
N ARG A 554 2.19 32.57 -13.25
CA ARG A 554 2.88 33.76 -13.76
C ARG A 554 3.79 34.34 -12.69
N ILE A 555 5.09 34.22 -12.90
CA ILE A 555 6.16 34.65 -11.98
C ILE A 555 7.18 35.51 -12.73
N THR A 556 8.06 36.21 -12.02
CA THR A 556 9.17 36.92 -12.67
C THR A 556 10.27 35.94 -13.08
N LEU A 557 11.10 36.33 -14.05
CA LEU A 557 12.26 35.53 -14.47
C LEU A 557 13.33 35.46 -13.37
N GLU A 558 13.33 36.40 -12.42
CA GLU A 558 14.15 36.36 -11.22
C GLU A 558 13.68 35.26 -10.25
N GLN A 559 12.38 35.23 -9.93
CA GLN A 559 11.77 34.18 -9.12
C GLN A 559 11.99 32.78 -9.72
N PHE A 560 11.91 32.66 -11.05
CA PHE A 560 12.19 31.40 -11.76
C PHE A 560 13.62 30.89 -11.54
N ASN A 561 14.62 31.77 -11.55
CA ASN A 561 16.00 31.39 -11.26
C ASN A 561 16.15 30.89 -9.81
N ASP A 562 15.49 31.51 -8.84
CA ASP A 562 15.51 31.06 -7.45
C ASP A 562 14.78 29.72 -7.25
N VAL A 563 13.71 29.43 -8.00
CA VAL A 563 13.04 28.12 -8.04
C VAL A 563 14.00 27.05 -8.61
N LEU A 564 14.70 27.37 -9.71
CA LEU A 564 15.72 26.48 -10.29
C LEU A 564 16.88 26.22 -9.31
N CYS A 565 17.40 27.23 -8.63
CA CYS A 565 18.46 27.06 -7.62
C CYS A 565 18.01 26.08 -6.52
N GLN A 566 16.81 26.30 -5.97
CA GLN A 566 16.28 25.49 -4.87
C GLN A 566 15.96 24.05 -5.28
N GLU A 567 15.36 23.80 -6.45
CA GLU A 567 15.11 22.42 -6.93
C GLU A 567 16.40 21.65 -7.26
N ASN A 568 17.47 22.35 -7.67
CA ASN A 568 18.75 21.71 -7.97
C ASN A 568 19.70 21.55 -6.77
N ALA A 569 19.36 22.17 -5.63
CA ALA A 569 20.24 22.35 -4.46
C ALA A 569 21.54 23.11 -4.80
N LEU A 570 21.40 24.16 -5.62
CA LEU A 570 22.47 25.13 -5.94
C LEU A 570 22.41 26.31 -4.95
N ASN A 571 23.49 27.09 -4.89
CA ASN A 571 23.53 28.29 -4.05
C ASN A 571 22.67 29.42 -4.65
N LEU A 572 21.86 30.08 -3.82
CA LEU A 572 21.07 31.25 -4.22
C LEU A 572 21.96 32.49 -4.45
N ASP A 573 23.09 32.61 -3.75
CA ASP A 573 24.06 33.70 -3.90
C ASP A 573 24.97 33.52 -5.13
N SER A 574 24.39 33.21 -6.29
CA SER A 574 25.09 33.15 -7.58
C SER A 574 25.31 34.55 -8.15
N ASP A 575 26.55 34.84 -8.56
CA ASP A 575 26.93 36.08 -9.26
C ASP A 575 26.28 36.21 -10.67
N SER A 576 25.71 35.13 -11.21
CA SER A 576 24.99 35.10 -12.49
C SER A 576 23.68 34.31 -12.42
N ALA A 577 22.70 34.69 -13.25
CA ALA A 577 21.51 33.91 -13.49
C ALA A 577 21.84 32.54 -14.12
N ILE A 578 21.04 31.52 -13.83
CA ILE A 578 21.06 30.22 -14.52
C ILE A 578 20.36 30.34 -15.90
N PHE A 579 19.29 31.13 -15.96
CA PHE A 579 18.50 31.38 -17.16
C PHE A 579 18.30 32.88 -17.33
N ASP A 580 18.94 33.48 -18.34
CA ASP A 580 18.96 34.92 -18.58
C ASP A 580 18.09 35.34 -19.79
N LEU A 581 18.15 36.62 -20.16
CA LEU A 581 17.40 37.16 -21.30
C LEU A 581 17.87 36.60 -22.65
N ALA A 582 19.14 36.20 -22.78
CA ALA A 582 19.67 35.61 -24.01
C ALA A 582 19.19 34.15 -24.17
N ALA A 583 19.13 33.39 -23.07
CA ALA A 583 18.50 32.07 -23.02
C ALA A 583 17.00 32.15 -23.36
N LEU A 584 16.27 33.13 -22.80
CA LEU A 584 14.85 33.36 -23.11
C LEU A 584 14.64 33.70 -24.60
N GLN A 585 15.42 34.63 -25.17
CA GLN A 585 15.33 35.00 -26.58
C GLN A 585 15.74 33.84 -27.51
N SER A 586 16.68 33.00 -27.10
CA SER A 586 17.04 31.78 -27.85
C SER A 586 15.86 30.79 -27.90
N ALA A 587 15.15 30.61 -26.79
CA ALA A 587 13.94 29.78 -26.73
C ALA A 587 12.81 30.36 -27.59
N GLU A 588 12.53 31.66 -27.52
CA GLU A 588 11.49 32.32 -28.35
C GLU A 588 11.74 32.13 -29.86
N ASN A 589 12.99 32.26 -30.31
CA ASN A 589 13.35 32.03 -31.71
C ASN A 589 13.12 30.57 -32.16
N GLN A 590 13.26 29.60 -31.25
CA GLN A 590 12.98 28.18 -31.52
C GLN A 590 11.49 27.80 -31.41
N ILE A 591 10.68 28.59 -30.69
CA ILE A 591 9.25 28.36 -30.43
C ILE A 591 8.35 29.06 -31.47
N SER A 592 8.91 29.47 -32.62
CA SER A 592 8.20 30.18 -33.71
C SER A 592 7.22 29.32 -34.55
N ILE A 593 6.54 28.35 -33.91
CA ILE A 593 5.52 27.48 -34.52
C ILE A 593 4.34 27.22 -33.53
N LEU A 594 3.60 28.27 -33.13
CA LEU A 594 2.19 28.23 -32.70
C LEU A 594 1.66 29.69 -32.56
N PRO A 595 0.42 30.04 -32.94
CA PRO A 595 0.03 31.45 -33.11
C PRO A 595 -0.18 32.30 -31.84
N GLU A 596 -0.12 31.72 -30.64
CA GLU A 596 -0.49 32.38 -29.36
C GLU A 596 0.54 32.15 -28.25
N ALA A 597 1.83 32.07 -28.61
CA ALA A 597 2.92 31.85 -27.68
C ALA A 597 3.24 33.09 -26.82
N VAL A 598 2.64 33.17 -25.63
CA VAL A 598 3.23 33.93 -24.51
C VAL A 598 4.45 33.16 -24.01
N SER A 599 5.55 33.84 -23.67
CA SER A 599 6.85 33.23 -23.32
C SER A 599 6.73 32.20 -22.17
N LEU A 600 6.64 30.92 -22.58
CA LEU A 600 6.33 29.78 -21.73
C LEU A 600 7.63 29.07 -21.34
N VAL A 601 8.08 29.22 -20.10
CA VAL A 601 9.32 28.58 -19.62
C VAL A 601 8.94 27.35 -18.80
N CYS A 602 8.94 26.21 -19.48
CA CYS A 602 8.42 24.96 -18.93
C CYS A 602 9.53 24.09 -18.31
N LYS A 603 9.10 23.15 -17.45
CA LYS A 603 9.86 21.93 -17.15
C LYS A 603 9.87 20.92 -18.31
N CYS A 604 9.58 21.41 -19.53
CA CYS A 604 9.47 20.66 -20.78
C CYS A 604 10.14 21.39 -21.94
N CYS A 605 10.99 20.67 -22.68
CA CYS A 605 11.43 21.09 -24.00
C CYS A 605 10.39 20.63 -25.04
N LEU A 606 9.76 21.58 -25.75
CA LEU A 606 9.02 21.29 -26.97
C LEU A 606 10.02 20.99 -28.10
N VAL A 607 9.83 19.88 -28.83
CA VAL A 607 10.72 19.48 -29.95
C VAL A 607 9.90 19.33 -31.24
N GLY A 608 10.28 20.07 -32.29
CA GLY A 608 9.67 20.02 -33.62
C GLY A 608 10.41 19.10 -34.62
N GLU A 609 9.68 18.62 -35.64
CA GLU A 609 10.15 17.60 -36.58
C GLU A 609 10.92 18.16 -37.81
N LYS A 610 11.85 17.36 -38.36
CA LYS A 610 12.80 17.73 -39.43
C LYS A 610 12.26 17.40 -40.83
N ARG A 611 12.38 18.31 -41.81
CA ARG A 611 12.08 18.00 -43.23
C ARG A 611 13.31 17.51 -44.02
N ARG A 612 13.24 16.25 -44.47
CA ARG A 612 13.86 15.61 -45.66
C ARG A 612 15.31 16.00 -46.07
N HIS A 613 16.28 15.11 -45.83
CA HIS A 613 16.79 14.13 -46.83
C HIS A 613 18.08 13.40 -46.39
N SER A 614 18.30 12.21 -46.97
CA SER A 614 19.53 11.39 -47.01
C SER A 614 20.11 10.79 -45.71
N HIS A 615 20.73 9.61 -45.87
CA HIS A 615 21.30 8.73 -44.85
C HIS A 615 22.48 9.34 -44.07
N THR A 616 22.56 9.09 -42.76
CA THR A 616 23.52 8.14 -42.10
C THR A 616 23.21 8.03 -40.59
N TYR A 617 23.67 6.95 -39.95
CA TYR A 617 23.72 6.84 -38.48
C TYR A 617 24.73 7.84 -37.90
N ASN A 618 24.31 8.66 -36.92
CA ASN A 618 25.02 8.95 -35.65
C ASN A 618 24.41 10.17 -34.91
N ASP A 619 24.83 10.31 -33.66
CA ASP A 619 24.74 11.50 -32.78
C ASP A 619 23.40 11.82 -32.09
N LEU A 620 23.26 11.25 -30.89
CA LEU A 620 22.52 11.84 -29.78
C LEU A 620 23.22 13.15 -29.34
N HIS A 621 22.58 14.29 -29.57
CA HIS A 621 22.96 15.55 -28.91
C HIS A 621 21.91 15.97 -27.89
N ALA A 622 22.23 15.80 -26.61
CA ALA A 622 21.53 16.44 -25.52
C ALA A 622 21.92 17.92 -25.44
N PHE A 623 20.93 18.80 -25.30
CA PHE A 623 21.14 20.17 -24.85
C PHE A 623 20.39 20.36 -23.53
N CYS A 624 21.16 20.60 -22.47
CA CYS A 624 20.62 20.99 -21.16
C CYS A 624 20.60 22.50 -21.05
N CYS A 625 19.56 23.01 -20.39
CA CYS A 625 19.71 24.05 -19.38
C CYS A 625 19.30 23.39 -18.05
#